data_AF-A0A6I8VJG9-F1
#
_entry.id   AF-A0A6I8VJG9-F1
#
_cell.length_a   1.000
_cell.length_b   1.000
_cell.length_c   1.000
_cell.angle_alpha   90.00
_cell.angle_beta   90.00
_cell.angle_gamma   90.00
#
_symmetry.space_group_name_H-M   'P 1'
#
loop_
_entity.id
_entity.type
_entity.pdbx_description
1 polymer ?
#
loop_
_entity_poly.entity_id
_entity_poly.type
_entity_poly.pdbx_seq_one_letter_code
_entity_poly.pdbx_strand_id
1 'polypeptide(L)'
;MYLTLLNGTGYAFSVDDYMELRTKHRLMGALVGTANTKGWSPNQSTLPVELTKFETQLILDEGIALLVNKSKTFSTSPTPKELAEYKADLKERLEGQADALKGEKLRETERYMDKILLGKRNKLLKQGLSTEAAALDGEDVLKEVADNFKFDLQNALMEVPCQHLSKHTAEIIPGPIVDTSCISFVKAP
;
A
#
# COMPACT_ATOMS: atom_id res chain seq x y z
N MET A 1 10.59 5.25 17.07
CA MET A 1 10.34 4.60 15.75
C MET A 1 11.33 3.46 15.51
N TYR A 2 11.11 2.62 14.50
CA TYR A 2 12.03 1.51 14.15
C TYR A 2 12.55 1.64 12.71
N LEU A 3 13.87 1.63 12.54
CA LEU A 3 14.53 1.55 11.25
C LEU A 3 14.95 0.11 10.98
N THR A 4 14.70 -0.42 9.79
CA THR A 4 15.18 -1.74 9.40
C THR A 4 16.56 -1.61 8.75
N LEU A 5 17.57 -2.31 9.28
CA LEU A 5 18.89 -2.36 8.65
C LEU A 5 18.81 -3.18 7.36
N LEU A 6 19.09 -2.55 6.22
CA LEU A 6 19.29 -3.21 4.94
C LEU A 6 20.52 -2.58 4.27
N ASN A 7 21.37 -3.38 3.61
CA ASN A 7 22.55 -2.89 2.89
C ASN A 7 23.47 -1.93 3.67
N GLY A 8 23.54 -2.06 4.99
CA GLY A 8 24.38 -1.22 5.84
C GLY A 8 23.80 0.17 6.13
N THR A 9 22.51 0.41 5.89
CA THR A 9 21.83 1.66 6.26
C THR A 9 20.40 1.42 6.76
N GLY A 10 19.79 2.44 7.37
CA GLY A 10 18.45 2.38 7.93
C GLY A 10 17.36 2.66 6.90
N TYR A 11 16.31 1.84 6.93
CA TYR A 11 15.12 2.02 6.11
C TYR A 11 13.88 2.25 6.97
N ALA A 12 13.08 3.25 6.61
CA ALA A 12 11.76 3.51 7.19
C ALA A 12 10.67 3.00 6.25
N PHE A 13 9.79 2.14 6.77
CA PHE A 13 8.68 1.54 6.01
C PHE A 13 7.31 2.12 6.38
N SER A 14 7.23 2.94 7.44
CA SER A 14 6.00 3.61 7.86
C SER A 14 5.92 5.02 7.28
N VAL A 15 4.74 5.39 6.77
CA VAL A 15 4.46 6.75 6.28
C VAL A 15 4.56 7.74 7.43
N ASP A 16 4.00 7.41 8.59
CA ASP A 16 3.99 8.30 9.74
C ASP A 16 5.40 8.53 10.28
N ASP A 17 6.21 7.46 10.37
CA ASP A 17 7.62 7.57 10.75
C ASP A 17 8.39 8.44 9.75
N TYR A 18 8.15 8.26 8.45
CA TYR A 18 8.78 9.09 7.42
C TYR A 18 8.37 10.56 7.52
N MET A 19 7.08 10.83 7.70
CA MET A 19 6.57 12.20 7.83
C MET A 19 7.11 12.87 9.09
N GLU A 20 7.28 12.13 10.18
CA GLU A 20 7.94 12.62 11.40
C GLU A 20 9.41 12.97 11.16
N LEU A 21 10.18 12.08 10.53
CA LEU A 21 11.59 12.34 10.15
C LEU A 21 11.71 13.60 9.29
N ARG A 22 10.85 13.75 8.29
CA ARG A 22 10.91 14.87 7.34
C ARG A 22 10.49 16.20 7.97
N THR A 23 9.39 16.20 8.72
CA THR A 23 8.77 17.45 9.20
C THR A 23 9.41 17.96 10.49
N LYS A 24 9.74 17.06 11.44
CA LYS A 24 10.31 17.44 12.74
C LYS A 24 11.83 17.42 12.74
N HIS A 25 12.44 16.39 12.15
CA HIS A 25 13.89 16.18 12.20
C HIS A 25 14.62 16.67 10.95
N ARG A 26 13.88 17.09 9.91
CA ARG A 26 14.42 17.57 8.61
C ARG A 26 15.31 16.54 7.90
N LEU A 27 15.06 15.25 8.17
CA LEU A 27 15.76 14.14 7.55
C LEU A 27 14.97 13.66 6.35
N MET A 28 15.62 13.69 5.19
CA MET A 28 14.94 13.59 3.91
C MET A 28 14.92 12.16 3.39
N GLY A 29 16.06 11.46 3.51
CA GLY A 29 16.29 10.18 2.87
C GLY A 29 15.99 10.18 1.36
N ALA A 30 15.96 8.99 0.78
CA ALA A 30 15.53 8.73 -0.58
C ALA A 30 14.39 7.72 -0.59
N LEU A 31 13.27 8.08 -1.22
CA LEU A 31 12.18 7.13 -1.48
C LEU A 31 12.65 6.14 -2.57
N VAL A 32 12.69 4.85 -2.25
CA VAL A 32 13.21 3.81 -3.15
C VAL A 32 12.19 2.70 -3.44
N GLY A 33 10.98 2.79 -2.88
CA GLY A 33 9.87 1.89 -3.18
C GLY A 33 9.36 2.01 -4.60
N THR A 34 8.99 0.89 -5.22
CA THR A 34 8.48 0.85 -6.59
C THR A 34 6.96 0.70 -6.63
N ALA A 35 6.31 1.45 -7.52
CA ALA A 35 4.94 1.15 -7.95
C ALA A 35 5.00 0.28 -9.21
N ASN A 36 4.58 -0.98 -9.11
CA ASN A 36 4.70 -2.03 -10.14
C ASN A 36 4.08 -1.63 -11.52
N THR A 37 3.21 -0.63 -11.61
CA THR A 37 2.29 -0.54 -12.75
C THR A 37 2.65 0.47 -13.85
N LYS A 38 3.52 1.49 -13.62
CA LYS A 38 3.74 2.56 -14.62
C LYS A 38 5.14 3.18 -14.62
N GLY A 39 6.18 2.37 -14.83
CA GLY A 39 7.54 2.87 -15.16
C GLY A 39 8.21 3.73 -14.07
N TRP A 40 9.49 4.01 -14.27
CA TRP A 40 10.32 4.71 -13.28
C TRP A 40 10.20 6.23 -13.45
N SER A 41 9.26 6.85 -12.75
CA SER A 41 9.38 8.27 -12.44
C SER A 41 9.89 8.43 -11.01
N PRO A 42 10.96 9.20 -10.75
CA PRO A 42 11.37 9.56 -9.40
C PRO A 42 10.25 10.24 -8.58
N ASN A 43 9.26 10.83 -9.25
CA ASN A 43 8.07 11.43 -8.62
C ASN A 43 7.02 10.39 -8.20
N GLN A 44 7.22 9.12 -8.55
CA GLN A 44 6.35 7.99 -8.22
C GLN A 44 7.03 7.00 -7.27
N SER A 45 8.25 7.30 -6.80
CA SER A 45 8.90 6.51 -5.76
C SER A 45 8.08 6.55 -4.48
N THR A 46 7.90 5.39 -3.87
CA THR A 46 7.12 5.19 -2.66
C THR A 46 8.02 4.70 -1.52
N LEU A 47 7.42 4.33 -0.39
CA LEU A 47 8.13 3.65 0.68
C LEU A 47 8.69 2.30 0.21
N PRO A 48 9.83 1.86 0.77
CA PRO A 48 10.52 2.45 1.91
C PRO A 48 11.37 3.68 1.58
N VAL A 49 11.70 4.43 2.64
CA VAL A 49 12.72 5.50 2.59
C VAL A 49 14.05 4.92 3.04
N GLU A 50 15.03 4.98 2.16
CA GLU A 50 16.43 4.73 2.47
C GLU A 50 17.05 5.99 3.07
N LEU A 51 17.62 5.87 4.26
CA LEU A 51 18.45 6.92 4.84
C LEU A 51 19.90 6.70 4.43
N THR A 52 20.70 7.75 4.43
CA THR A 52 22.16 7.59 4.37
C THR A 52 22.69 6.99 5.67
N LYS A 53 23.91 6.45 5.65
CA LYS A 53 24.54 5.92 6.87
C LYS A 53 24.68 6.97 7.97
N PHE A 54 24.97 8.22 7.59
CA PHE A 54 25.11 9.34 8.52
C PHE A 54 23.77 9.81 9.07
N GLU A 55 22.73 9.93 8.23
CA GLU A 55 21.37 10.21 8.73
C GLU A 55 20.91 9.11 9.69
N THR A 56 21.16 7.84 9.34
CA THR A 56 20.84 6.71 10.22
C THR A 56 21.58 6.84 11.54
N GLN A 57 22.90 7.08 11.52
CA GLN A 57 23.70 7.23 12.74
C GLN A 57 23.19 8.37 13.62
N LEU A 58 22.92 9.54 13.03
CA LEU A 58 22.43 10.73 13.74
C LEU A 58 21.13 10.43 14.48
N ILE A 59 20.17 9.77 13.84
CA ILE A 59 18.87 9.44 14.47
C ILE A 59 19.05 8.46 15.64
N LEU A 60 20.01 7.53 15.54
CA LEU A 60 20.32 6.59 16.61
C LEU A 60 21.00 7.30 17.79
N ASP A 61 21.96 8.18 17.52
CA ASP A 61 22.69 8.94 18.56
C ASP A 61 21.76 9.90 19.32
N GLU A 62 20.81 10.53 18.64
CA GLU A 62 19.79 11.40 19.22
C GLU A 62 18.66 10.62 19.91
N GLY A 63 18.68 9.28 19.86
CA GLY A 63 17.66 8.42 20.49
C GLY A 63 16.27 8.51 19.85
N ILE A 64 16.17 9.02 18.61
CA ILE A 64 14.91 9.20 17.88
C ILE A 64 14.37 7.85 17.37
N ALA A 65 15.28 6.94 16.98
CA ALA A 65 14.94 5.61 16.47
C ALA A 65 15.79 4.50 17.07
N LEU A 66 15.30 3.27 16.92
CA LEU A 66 16.07 2.06 17.13
C LEU A 66 16.30 1.36 15.79
N LEU A 67 17.51 0.84 15.60
CA LEU A 67 17.86 0.03 14.44
C LEU A 67 17.56 -1.44 14.71
N VAL A 68 16.86 -2.10 13.78
CA VAL A 68 16.50 -3.50 13.91
C VAL A 68 16.95 -4.32 12.71
N ASN A 69 17.37 -5.56 12.97
CA ASN A 69 17.66 -6.58 11.99
C ASN A 69 16.51 -7.58 11.89
N LYS A 70 16.05 -7.87 10.68
CA LYS A 70 15.01 -8.87 10.41
C LYS A 70 15.52 -10.05 9.59
N SER A 71 16.81 -10.09 9.27
CA SER A 71 17.42 -11.09 8.39
C SER A 71 17.17 -12.52 8.86
N LYS A 72 17.17 -12.75 10.19
CA LYS A 72 16.88 -14.07 10.76
C LYS A 72 15.48 -14.57 10.42
N THR A 73 14.48 -13.71 10.57
CA THR A 73 13.08 -14.01 10.24
C THR A 73 12.90 -14.27 8.74
N PHE A 74 13.58 -13.50 7.89
CA PHE A 74 13.50 -13.68 6.43
C PHE A 74 14.32 -14.86 5.90
N SER A 75 15.23 -15.41 6.72
CA SER A 75 16.03 -16.59 6.36
C SER A 75 15.33 -17.90 6.68
N THR A 76 14.20 -17.86 7.39
CA THR A 76 13.42 -19.04 7.77
C THR A 76 12.17 -19.18 6.91
N SER A 77 11.88 -20.40 6.48
CA SER A 77 10.61 -20.70 5.81
C SER A 77 9.43 -20.49 6.76
N PRO A 78 8.31 -19.92 6.28
CA PRO A 78 7.12 -19.74 7.11
C PRO A 78 6.55 -21.09 7.55
N THR A 79 6.04 -21.13 8.77
CA THR A 79 5.34 -22.28 9.32
C THR A 79 3.99 -22.49 8.63
N PRO A 80 3.41 -23.71 8.69
CA PRO A 80 2.07 -23.96 8.13
C PRO A 80 0.98 -23.04 8.72
N LYS A 81 1.14 -22.64 9.98
CA LYS A 81 0.23 -21.72 10.67
C LYS A 81 0.32 -20.31 10.07
N GLU A 82 1.53 -19.75 9.98
CA GLU A 82 1.75 -18.41 9.39
C GLU A 82 1.28 -18.36 7.93
N LEU A 83 1.45 -19.46 7.18
CA LEU A 83 0.99 -19.55 5.80
C LEU A 83 -0.55 -19.59 5.69
N ALA A 84 -1.22 -20.23 6.65
CA ALA A 84 -2.69 -20.23 6.72
C ALA A 84 -3.24 -18.84 7.09
N GLU A 85 -2.62 -18.17 8.08
CA GLU A 85 -2.95 -16.80 8.49
C GLU A 85 -2.77 -15.84 7.31
N TYR A 86 -1.62 -15.87 6.64
CA TYR A 86 -1.37 -15.05 5.45
C TYR A 86 -2.42 -15.24 4.35
N LYS A 87 -2.84 -16.48 4.09
CA LYS A 87 -3.88 -16.78 3.09
C LYS A 87 -5.24 -16.23 3.47
N ALA A 88 -5.59 -16.28 4.76
CA ALA A 88 -6.82 -15.70 5.27
C ALA A 88 -6.79 -14.17 5.11
N ASP A 89 -5.71 -13.52 5.53
CA ASP A 89 -5.53 -12.08 5.41
C ASP A 89 -5.53 -11.62 3.94
N LEU A 90 -4.90 -12.39 3.05
CA LEU A 90 -4.92 -12.11 1.61
C LEU A 90 -6.32 -12.20 1.04
N LYS A 91 -7.09 -13.22 1.44
CA LYS A 91 -8.46 -13.39 0.98
C LYS A 91 -9.34 -12.23 1.43
N GLU A 92 -9.26 -11.85 2.70
CA GLU A 92 -10.01 -10.72 3.26
C GLU A 92 -9.72 -9.41 2.51
N ARG A 93 -8.44 -9.14 2.21
CA ARG A 93 -8.05 -7.95 1.44
C ARG A 93 -8.60 -7.97 0.01
N LEU A 94 -8.57 -9.12 -0.66
CA LEU A 94 -9.13 -9.26 -2.01
C LEU A 94 -10.65 -9.08 -2.01
N GLU A 95 -11.34 -9.60 -0.99
CA GLU A 95 -12.78 -9.41 -0.80
C GLU A 95 -13.09 -7.92 -0.56
N GLY A 96 -12.32 -7.23 0.28
CA GLY A 96 -12.48 -5.79 0.50
C GLY A 96 -12.26 -4.94 -0.77
N GLN A 97 -11.30 -5.32 -1.62
CA GLN A 97 -11.11 -4.67 -2.93
C GLN A 97 -12.30 -4.92 -3.86
N ALA A 98 -12.83 -6.15 -3.88
CA ALA A 98 -14.00 -6.50 -4.69
C ALA A 98 -15.23 -5.68 -4.25
N ASP A 99 -15.45 -5.55 -2.95
CA ASP A 99 -16.57 -4.78 -2.39
C ASP A 99 -16.45 -3.29 -2.69
N ALA A 100 -15.25 -2.72 -2.54
CA ALA A 100 -14.99 -1.32 -2.89
C ALA A 100 -15.25 -1.05 -4.38
N LEU A 101 -14.77 -1.94 -5.27
CA LEU A 101 -14.99 -1.81 -6.71
C LEU A 101 -16.47 -1.99 -7.09
N LYS A 102 -17.17 -2.92 -6.42
CA LYS A 102 -18.61 -3.12 -6.59
C LYS A 102 -19.38 -1.86 -6.19
N GLY A 103 -19.06 -1.29 -5.04
CA GLY A 103 -19.66 -0.05 -4.55
C GLY A 103 -19.44 1.13 -5.51
N GLU A 104 -18.23 1.29 -6.03
CA GLU A 104 -17.92 2.35 -7.00
C GLU A 104 -18.73 2.16 -8.30
N LYS A 105 -18.81 0.94 -8.82
CA LYS A 105 -19.57 0.65 -10.03
C LYS A 105 -21.07 0.91 -9.86
N LEU A 106 -21.64 0.59 -8.71
CA LEU A 106 -23.04 0.90 -8.39
C LEU A 106 -23.25 2.42 -8.31
N ARG A 107 -22.34 3.15 -7.65
CA ARG A 107 -22.39 4.61 -7.56
C ARG A 107 -22.29 5.29 -8.93
N GLU A 108 -21.42 4.81 -9.81
CA GLU A 108 -21.35 5.30 -11.19
C GLU A 108 -22.64 4.99 -11.97
N THR A 109 -23.21 3.81 -11.77
CA THR A 109 -24.48 3.41 -12.41
C THR A 109 -25.62 4.32 -11.96
N GLU A 110 -25.74 4.62 -10.67
CA GLU A 110 -26.70 5.59 -10.13
C GLU A 110 -26.49 6.98 -10.75
N ARG A 111 -25.23 7.45 -10.83
CA ARG A 111 -24.90 8.76 -11.40
C ARG A 111 -25.32 8.90 -12.86
N TYR A 112 -25.32 7.81 -13.62
CA TYR A 112 -25.70 7.78 -15.04
C TYR A 112 -27.06 7.11 -15.30
N MET A 113 -27.87 6.92 -14.25
CA MET A 113 -29.10 6.12 -14.30
C MET A 113 -30.05 6.53 -15.43
N ASP A 114 -30.33 7.82 -15.57
CA ASP A 114 -31.24 8.34 -16.59
C ASP A 114 -30.81 7.96 -18.01
N LYS A 115 -29.51 8.05 -18.30
CA LYS A 115 -28.94 7.68 -19.61
C LYS A 115 -29.05 6.17 -19.85
N ILE A 116 -28.79 5.38 -18.80
CA ILE A 116 -28.85 3.92 -18.87
C ILE A 116 -30.28 3.45 -19.12
N LEU A 117 -31.26 3.99 -18.37
CA LEU A 117 -32.68 3.70 -18.55
C LEU A 117 -33.16 4.06 -19.95
N LEU A 118 -32.83 5.25 -20.46
CA LEU A 118 -33.17 5.64 -21.83
C LEU A 118 -32.59 4.67 -22.87
N GLY A 119 -31.33 4.28 -22.72
CA GLY A 119 -30.67 3.30 -23.59
C GLY A 119 -31.37 1.93 -23.57
N LYS A 120 -31.68 1.42 -22.37
CA LYS A 120 -32.37 0.13 -22.20
C LYS A 120 -33.81 0.16 -22.73
N ARG A 121 -34.59 1.20 -22.42
CA ARG A 121 -35.97 1.39 -22.92
C ARG A 121 -36.02 1.44 -24.45
N ASN A 122 -35.11 2.19 -25.07
CA ASN A 122 -35.01 2.26 -26.53
C ASN A 122 -34.64 0.90 -27.16
N LYS A 123 -33.85 0.07 -26.47
CA LYS A 123 -33.51 -1.29 -26.93
C LYS A 123 -34.74 -2.22 -26.87
N LEU A 124 -35.50 -2.18 -25.78
CA LEU A 124 -36.72 -2.99 -25.61
C LEU A 124 -37.84 -2.58 -26.59
N LEU A 125 -38.00 -1.28 -26.83
CA LEU A 125 -38.94 -0.76 -27.84
C LEU A 125 -38.60 -1.27 -29.25
N LYS A 126 -37.31 -1.33 -29.62
CA LYS A 126 -36.86 -1.91 -30.90
C LYS A 126 -37.12 -3.42 -31.02
N GLN A 127 -37.24 -4.13 -29.89
CA GLN A 127 -37.57 -5.56 -29.84
C GLN A 127 -39.08 -5.82 -29.78
N GLY A 128 -39.91 -4.77 -29.79
CA GLY A 128 -41.37 -4.88 -29.73
C GLY A 128 -41.95 -5.07 -28.31
N LEU A 129 -41.13 -4.95 -27.27
CA LEU A 129 -41.50 -5.17 -25.87
C LEU A 129 -41.82 -3.84 -25.16
N SER A 130 -42.92 -3.19 -25.53
CA SER A 130 -43.25 -1.85 -25.00
C SER A 130 -43.69 -1.83 -23.53
N THR A 131 -44.33 -2.90 -23.08
CA THR A 131 -44.80 -3.06 -21.69
C THR A 131 -43.63 -3.20 -20.71
N GLU A 132 -42.62 -3.99 -21.07
CA GLU A 132 -41.40 -4.17 -20.28
C GLU A 132 -40.54 -2.90 -20.27
N ALA A 133 -40.50 -2.15 -21.38
CA ALA A 133 -39.82 -0.87 -21.43
C ALA A 133 -40.43 0.18 -20.48
N ALA A 134 -41.76 0.17 -20.32
CA ALA A 134 -42.45 1.09 -19.41
C ALA A 134 -42.32 0.70 -17.93
N ALA A 135 -42.17 -0.60 -17.64
CA ALA A 135 -42.06 -1.13 -16.29
C ALA A 135 -40.63 -1.08 -15.71
N LEU A 136 -39.59 -0.91 -16.56
CA LEU A 136 -38.19 -0.90 -16.13
C LEU A 136 -37.88 0.30 -15.23
N ASP A 137 -37.41 0.02 -14.02
CA ASP A 137 -36.99 1.02 -13.03
C ASP A 137 -35.48 0.99 -12.75
N GLY A 138 -34.96 2.03 -12.10
CA GLY A 138 -33.55 2.15 -11.72
C GLY A 138 -33.12 1.06 -10.73
N GLU A 139 -34.00 0.60 -9.84
CA GLU A 139 -33.71 -0.51 -8.92
C GLU A 139 -33.39 -1.82 -9.65
N ASP A 140 -34.10 -2.10 -10.75
CA ASP A 140 -33.85 -3.29 -11.57
C ASP A 140 -32.47 -3.23 -12.22
N VAL A 141 -32.06 -2.04 -12.68
CA VAL A 141 -30.74 -1.80 -13.26
C VAL A 141 -29.64 -1.99 -12.21
N LEU A 142 -29.83 -1.48 -10.99
CA LEU A 142 -28.84 -1.65 -9.92
C LEU A 142 -28.71 -3.10 -9.48
N LYS A 143 -29.83 -3.83 -9.32
CA LYS A 143 -29.82 -5.27 -9.03
C LYS A 143 -29.09 -6.06 -10.11
N GLU A 144 -29.38 -5.80 -11.38
CA GLU A 144 -28.71 -6.45 -12.50
C GLU A 144 -27.19 -6.19 -12.48
N VAL A 145 -26.76 -4.96 -12.21
CA VAL A 145 -25.32 -4.65 -12.10
C VAL A 145 -24.68 -5.33 -10.89
N ALA A 146 -25.38 -5.38 -9.75
CA ALA A 146 -24.90 -6.02 -8.53
C ALA A 146 -24.74 -7.54 -8.68
N ASP A 147 -25.69 -8.19 -9.35
CA ASP A 147 -25.72 -9.64 -9.57
C ASP A 147 -24.71 -10.09 -10.64
N ASN A 148 -24.51 -9.26 -11.66
CA ASN A 148 -23.55 -9.54 -12.73
C ASN A 148 -22.12 -9.04 -12.41
N PHE A 149 -21.91 -8.41 -11.25
CA PHE A 149 -20.58 -7.96 -10.86
C PHE A 149 -19.64 -9.15 -10.68
N LYS A 150 -18.51 -9.12 -11.39
CA LYS A 150 -17.44 -10.10 -11.27
C LYS A 150 -16.14 -9.37 -11.03
N PHE A 151 -15.48 -9.71 -9.93
CA PHE A 151 -14.15 -9.23 -9.63
C PHE A 151 -13.13 -10.11 -10.33
N ASP A 152 -12.33 -9.52 -11.21
CA ASP A 152 -11.21 -10.21 -11.85
C ASP A 152 -9.94 -10.00 -11.02
N LEU A 153 -9.37 -11.10 -10.53
CA LEU A 153 -8.15 -11.09 -9.73
C LEU A 153 -6.95 -10.49 -10.47
N GLN A 154 -6.95 -10.48 -11.81
CA GLN A 154 -5.90 -9.84 -12.60
C GLN A 154 -5.90 -8.31 -12.43
N ASN A 155 -7.05 -7.73 -12.06
CA ASN A 155 -7.21 -6.31 -11.80
C ASN A 155 -7.07 -5.96 -10.31
N ALA A 156 -6.77 -6.93 -9.45
CA ALA A 156 -6.52 -6.67 -8.05
C ALA A 156 -5.32 -5.74 -7.89
N LEU A 157 -5.45 -4.77 -7.00
CA LEU A 157 -4.36 -3.89 -6.63
C LEU A 157 -3.32 -4.67 -5.84
N MET A 158 -2.07 -4.58 -6.30
CA MET A 158 -0.92 -5.15 -5.61
C MET A 158 -0.52 -4.25 -4.45
N GLU A 159 -0.16 -4.85 -3.33
CA GLU A 159 0.40 -4.11 -2.19
C GLU A 159 1.80 -3.58 -2.51
N VAL A 160 2.00 -2.32 -2.16
CA VAL A 160 3.32 -1.69 -2.18
C VAL A 160 4.05 -2.12 -0.91
N PRO A 161 5.37 -2.41 -0.97
CA PRO A 161 6.16 -2.83 0.19
C PRO A 161 6.30 -1.71 1.23
N CYS A 162 5.27 -1.56 2.05
CA CYS A 162 5.22 -0.64 3.19
C CYS A 162 5.44 -1.41 4.51
N GLN A 163 5.17 -0.74 5.63
CA GLN A 163 5.24 -1.35 6.96
C GLN A 163 4.46 -2.66 7.00
N HIS A 164 5.06 -3.68 7.61
CA HIS A 164 4.38 -4.95 7.81
C HIS A 164 3.09 -4.74 8.60
N LEU A 165 2.00 -5.33 8.10
CA LEU A 165 0.68 -5.29 8.74
C LEU A 165 0.69 -5.99 10.10
N SER A 166 1.50 -7.04 10.23
CA SER A 166 1.62 -7.83 11.45
C SER A 166 2.95 -7.60 12.18
N LYS A 167 2.90 -7.81 13.50
CA LYS A 167 4.08 -7.81 14.35
C LYS A 167 4.98 -8.99 13.98
N HIS A 168 6.27 -8.73 13.89
CA HIS A 168 7.27 -9.72 13.55
C HIS A 168 8.49 -9.55 14.45
N THR A 169 9.21 -10.65 14.65
CA THR A 169 10.42 -10.65 15.46
C THR A 169 11.53 -9.88 14.74
N ALA A 170 12.20 -9.01 15.48
CA ALA A 170 13.37 -8.29 15.02
C ALA A 170 14.40 -8.22 16.17
N GLU A 171 15.67 -8.19 15.81
CA GLU A 171 16.78 -8.04 16.76
C GLU A 171 17.25 -6.59 16.75
N ILE A 172 17.35 -5.96 17.92
CA ILE A 172 17.92 -4.61 18.02
C ILE A 172 19.41 -4.73 17.73
N ILE A 173 19.92 -3.89 16.84
CA ILE A 173 21.36 -3.79 16.58
C ILE A 173 21.93 -2.72 17.51
N PRO A 174 22.76 -3.10 18.50
CA PRO A 174 23.47 -2.13 19.31
C PRO A 174 24.71 -1.63 18.56
N GLY A 175 24.97 -0.32 18.66
CA GLY A 175 26.23 0.28 18.23
C GLY A 175 26.18 1.10 16.94
N PRO A 176 27.25 1.84 16.65
CA PRO A 176 27.31 2.72 15.49
C PRO A 176 27.44 1.93 14.19
N ILE A 177 26.78 2.41 13.14
CA ILE A 177 26.84 1.89 11.77
C ILE A 177 28.04 2.51 11.04
N VAL A 178 28.45 3.72 11.44
CA VAL A 178 29.56 4.45 10.83
C VAL A 178 30.75 4.46 11.77
N ASP A 179 31.91 4.10 11.24
CA ASP A 179 33.18 4.34 11.92
C ASP A 179 33.56 5.82 11.78
N THR A 180 33.43 6.56 12.88
CA THR A 180 33.80 7.99 12.95
C THR A 180 35.23 8.20 13.44
N SER A 181 36.02 7.14 13.68
CA SER A 181 37.38 7.24 14.19
C SER A 181 38.32 8.08 13.30
N CYS A 182 37.99 8.17 12.00
CA CYS A 182 38.73 8.94 11.00
C CYS A 182 38.25 10.40 10.86
N ILE A 183 37.16 10.80 11.51
CA ILE A 183 36.63 12.17 11.46
C ILE A 183 37.29 12.99 12.57
N SER A 184 38.38 13.67 12.23
CA SER A 184 38.99 14.67 13.13
C SER A 184 38.17 15.95 13.07
N PHE A 185 37.37 16.22 14.10
CA PHE A 185 36.78 17.53 14.28
C PHE A 185 37.88 18.50 14.73
N VAL A 186 38.20 19.49 13.90
CA VAL A 186 38.90 20.69 14.38
C VAL A 186 37.93 21.36 15.35
N LYS A 187 38.22 21.32 16.65
CA LYS A 187 37.47 22.10 17.64
C LYS A 187 37.42 23.55 17.16
N ALA A 188 36.22 24.06 16.91
CA ALA A 188 36.03 25.48 16.64
C ALA A 188 36.51 26.28 17.87
N PRO A 189 37.16 27.45 17.65
CA PRO A 189 37.73 28.27 18.72
C PRO A 189 36.69 28.82 19.69
#